data_AF-A0A536YSM5-F1
#
_entry.id   AF-A0A536YSM5-F1
#
_cell.length_a   1.000
_cell.length_b   1.000
_cell.length_c   1.000
_cell.angle_alpha   90.00
_cell.angle_beta   90.00
_cell.angle_gamma   90.00
#
_symmetry.space_group_name_H-M   'P 1'
#
loop_
_entity.id
_entity.type
_entity.pdbx_description
1 polymer ?
#
loop_
_entity_poly.entity_id
_entity_poly.type
_entity_poly.pdbx_seq_one_letter_code
_entity_poly.pdbx_strand_id
1 'polypeptide(L)'
;MRAGSKRRRRTNSSIFSSSEAIVSVEIAMRQITLLLALILGAGLAQAQDLPKRKSGLWEIKVQTFRKEGVRTMQMCVDPKTDNAVRQLVEARRHESCKKVTLRREGDKQLVDAECTLGGSQATAKTHGVITGSFDSAYKIESTSTFNEPVHGKSEGSTVIEGRWTGPCQSDQKPGDVFLANGTKFNVNEPKDTGPTPPRGGSSAPEHKPKMRVPTQ
;
A
#
# COMPACT_ATOMS: atom_id res chain seq x y z
N MET A 1 -90.06 -12.52 51.38
CA MET A 1 -90.09 -11.07 51.06
C MET A 1 -88.67 -10.61 50.70
N ARG A 2 -88.56 -9.97 49.53
CA ARG A 2 -87.50 -9.11 48.96
C ARG A 2 -86.01 -9.42 49.20
N ALA A 3 -85.40 -9.81 48.07
CA ALA A 3 -84.04 -9.58 47.59
C ALA A 3 -83.45 -8.21 47.96
N GLY A 4 -82.15 -7.97 47.98
CA GLY A 4 -81.01 -8.70 47.45
C GLY A 4 -79.89 -7.68 47.21
N SER A 5 -78.80 -7.87 47.93
CA SER A 5 -77.51 -7.16 47.92
C SER A 5 -76.91 -7.01 46.49
N LYS A 6 -75.92 -6.19 46.13
CA LYS A 6 -75.06 -5.13 46.70
C LYS A 6 -74.14 -4.71 45.53
N ARG A 7 -73.68 -3.47 45.53
CA ARG A 7 -72.76 -2.87 44.53
C ARG A 7 -71.31 -3.42 44.58
N ARG A 8 -70.60 -3.21 43.45
CA ARG A 8 -69.14 -3.21 43.11
C ARG A 8 -68.70 -4.44 42.28
N ARG A 9 -67.75 -4.41 41.33
CA ARG A 9 -66.65 -3.50 40.93
C ARG A 9 -66.13 -3.90 39.50
N ARG A 10 -65.49 -2.97 38.76
CA ARG A 10 -64.42 -3.03 37.69
C ARG A 10 -64.19 -4.34 36.88
N THR A 11 -63.86 -4.34 35.57
CA THR A 11 -62.56 -3.92 34.96
C THR A 11 -62.56 -3.88 33.41
N ASN A 12 -61.65 -3.04 32.87
CA ASN A 12 -61.06 -2.95 31.50
C ASN A 12 -60.67 -4.29 30.82
N SER A 13 -60.63 -4.33 29.47
CA SER A 13 -59.38 -4.31 28.66
C SER A 13 -59.60 -4.52 27.13
N SER A 14 -59.00 -3.60 26.35
CA SER A 14 -58.30 -3.73 25.04
C SER A 14 -58.93 -4.44 23.82
N ILE A 15 -59.09 -3.68 22.73
CA ILE A 15 -58.93 -4.18 21.35
C ILE A 15 -58.01 -3.20 20.60
N PHE A 16 -56.80 -3.65 20.28
CA PHE A 16 -55.81 -2.93 19.47
C PHE A 16 -56.20 -2.98 17.99
N SER A 17 -56.05 -1.85 17.30
CA SER A 17 -56.46 -1.62 15.91
C SER A 17 -55.46 -2.25 14.94
N SER A 18 -55.91 -3.19 14.13
CA SER A 18 -55.15 -3.97 13.13
C SER A 18 -54.60 -3.14 11.95
N SER A 19 -54.82 -1.83 11.93
CA SER A 19 -54.45 -0.93 10.83
C SER A 19 -53.04 -0.33 10.94
N GLU A 20 -52.44 -0.29 12.14
CA GLU A 20 -51.10 0.31 12.34
C GLU A 20 -49.94 -0.62 11.90
N ALA A 21 -50.14 -1.94 11.92
CA ALA A 21 -49.10 -2.91 11.59
C ALA A 21 -48.79 -2.99 10.08
N ILE A 22 -49.79 -2.81 9.21
CA ILE A 22 -49.64 -3.00 7.76
C ILE A 22 -48.92 -1.80 7.12
N VAL A 23 -49.25 -0.58 7.56
CA VAL A 23 -48.59 0.67 7.10
C VAL A 23 -47.11 0.70 7.53
N SER A 24 -46.79 0.15 8.69
CA SER A 24 -45.42 0.08 9.22
C SER A 24 -44.50 -0.84 8.40
N VAL A 25 -45.05 -1.92 7.81
CA VAL A 25 -44.28 -2.91 7.04
C VAL A 25 -43.94 -2.40 5.63
N GLU A 26 -44.85 -1.68 4.96
CA GLU A 26 -44.59 -1.07 3.64
C GLU A 26 -43.62 0.11 3.72
N ILE A 27 -43.72 0.94 4.76
CA ILE A 27 -42.76 2.02 5.00
C ILE A 27 -41.39 1.45 5.33
N ALA A 28 -41.30 0.41 6.17
CA ALA A 28 -40.05 -0.28 6.46
C ALA A 28 -39.44 -0.91 5.19
N MET A 29 -40.24 -1.55 4.33
CA MET A 29 -39.76 -2.12 3.06
C MET A 29 -39.22 -1.05 2.11
N ARG A 30 -39.93 0.07 1.93
CA ARG A 30 -39.46 1.20 1.10
C ARG A 30 -38.17 1.83 1.64
N GLN A 31 -38.05 1.97 2.96
CA GLN A 31 -36.86 2.51 3.61
C GLN A 31 -35.66 1.55 3.48
N ILE A 32 -35.88 0.24 3.59
CA ILE A 32 -34.85 -0.79 3.36
C ILE A 32 -34.41 -0.80 1.90
N THR A 33 -35.33 -0.64 0.95
CA THR A 33 -35.02 -0.62 -0.49
C THR A 33 -34.18 0.61 -0.87
N LEU A 34 -34.47 1.78 -0.28
CA LEU A 34 -33.68 3.00 -0.48
C LEU A 34 -32.30 2.92 0.19
N LEU A 35 -32.20 2.30 1.37
CA LEU A 35 -30.92 2.04 2.03
C LEU A 35 -30.05 1.03 1.25
N LEU A 36 -30.64 0.00 0.65
CA LEU A 36 -29.90 -0.96 -0.18
C LEU A 36 -29.35 -0.32 -1.46
N ALA A 37 -30.08 0.61 -2.08
CA ALA A 37 -29.64 1.34 -3.27
C ALA A 37 -28.50 2.32 -3.01
N LEU A 38 -28.41 2.89 -1.80
CA LEU A 38 -27.32 3.78 -1.37
C LEU A 38 -26.03 3.03 -1.03
N ILE A 39 -26.10 1.74 -0.66
CA ILE A 39 -24.91 0.93 -0.31
C ILE A 39 -24.17 0.42 -1.57
N LEU A 40 -24.85 0.26 -2.71
CA LEU A 40 -24.20 -0.15 -3.97
C LEU A 40 -23.38 0.96 -4.66
N GLY A 41 -23.49 2.21 -4.20
CA GLY A 41 -22.74 3.35 -4.75
C GLY A 41 -21.38 3.62 -4.08
N ALA A 42 -21.03 2.87 -3.03
CA ALA A 42 -19.77 3.02 -2.33
C ALA A 42 -18.62 2.38 -3.14
N GLY A 43 -18.12 3.14 -4.11
CA GLY A 43 -16.75 3.10 -4.61
C GLY A 43 -16.18 1.72 -4.93
N LEU A 44 -16.31 1.31 -6.19
CA LEU A 44 -15.19 0.59 -6.79
C LEU A 44 -14.00 1.54 -6.76
N ALA A 45 -13.15 1.41 -5.74
CA ALA A 45 -11.79 1.88 -5.81
C ALA A 45 -11.18 1.18 -7.03
N GLN A 46 -11.17 1.88 -8.16
CA GLN A 46 -10.44 1.46 -9.33
C GLN A 46 -8.96 1.46 -8.90
N ALA A 47 -8.47 0.32 -8.46
CA ALA A 47 -7.05 0.05 -8.49
C ALA A 47 -6.67 0.24 -9.96
N GLN A 48 -6.12 1.41 -10.30
CA GLN A 48 -5.65 1.64 -11.66
C GLN A 48 -4.56 0.60 -11.89
N ASP A 49 -4.90 -0.43 -12.67
CA ASP A 49 -3.97 -1.50 -12.99
C ASP A 49 -2.72 -0.88 -13.59
N LEU A 50 -1.63 -1.00 -12.85
CA LEU A 50 -0.35 -0.45 -13.20
C LEU A 50 0.11 -1.16 -14.48
N PRO A 51 0.62 -0.41 -15.48
CA PRO A 51 1.02 -1.00 -16.74
C PRO A 51 2.09 -2.07 -16.51
N LYS A 52 1.82 -3.29 -16.97
CA LYS A 52 2.76 -4.41 -16.88
C LYS A 52 3.68 -4.40 -18.09
N ARG A 53 4.96 -4.65 -17.84
CA ARG A 53 5.96 -4.87 -18.88
C ARG A 53 5.73 -6.20 -19.58
N LYS A 54 5.94 -6.21 -20.90
CA LYS A 54 6.00 -7.44 -21.69
C LYS A 54 7.02 -8.40 -21.10
N SER A 55 6.67 -9.70 -21.08
CA SER A 55 7.56 -10.76 -20.63
C SER A 55 8.88 -10.77 -21.41
N GLY A 56 9.99 -10.96 -20.71
CA GLY A 56 11.31 -11.07 -21.30
C GLY A 56 12.38 -10.29 -20.55
N LEU A 57 13.55 -10.19 -21.18
CA LEU A 57 14.69 -9.48 -20.66
C LEU A 57 14.55 -7.98 -20.94
N TRP A 58 14.71 -7.18 -19.91
CA TRP A 58 14.69 -5.73 -19.96
C TRP A 58 16.04 -5.17 -19.53
N GLU A 59 16.59 -4.25 -20.30
CA GLU A 59 17.66 -3.38 -19.86
C GLU A 59 17.05 -2.14 -19.21
N ILE A 60 17.51 -1.80 -18.00
CA ILE A 60 17.03 -0.66 -17.23
C ILE A 60 18.22 0.25 -16.92
N LYS A 61 18.11 1.51 -17.31
CA LYS A 61 19.06 2.57 -16.98
C LYS A 61 18.44 3.50 -15.97
N VAL A 62 19.19 3.86 -14.94
CA VAL A 62 18.76 4.75 -13.87
C VAL A 62 19.81 5.84 -13.71
N GLN A 63 19.39 7.08 -13.93
CA GLN A 63 20.17 8.27 -13.65
C GLN A 63 19.50 9.05 -12.53
N THR A 64 20.26 9.43 -11.51
CA THR A 64 19.74 10.25 -10.41
C THR A 64 20.51 11.56 -10.32
N PHE A 65 19.97 12.54 -9.61
CA PHE A 65 20.64 13.81 -9.32
C PHE A 65 21.92 13.70 -8.46
N ARG A 66 22.19 12.51 -7.94
CA ARG A 66 23.43 12.20 -7.21
C ARG A 66 24.56 12.03 -8.23
N LYS A 67 25.79 12.37 -7.84
CA LYS A 67 27.00 12.22 -8.68
C LYS A 67 27.43 10.75 -8.83
N GLU A 68 26.49 9.81 -8.86
CA GLU A 68 26.71 8.36 -8.92
C GLU A 68 26.76 7.81 -10.36
N GLY A 69 26.58 8.67 -11.37
CA GLY A 69 26.55 8.26 -12.78
C GLY A 69 25.26 7.52 -13.18
N VAL A 70 25.24 7.00 -14.41
CA VAL A 70 24.12 6.18 -14.93
C VAL A 70 24.35 4.72 -14.52
N ARG A 71 23.41 4.16 -13.78
CA ARG A 71 23.42 2.74 -13.40
C ARG A 71 22.63 1.94 -14.42
N THR A 72 23.21 0.87 -14.94
CA THR A 72 22.53 -0.05 -15.86
C THR A 72 22.37 -1.42 -15.19
N MET A 73 21.20 -2.01 -15.34
CA MET A 73 20.90 -3.37 -14.91
C MET A 73 20.06 -4.08 -15.97
N GLN A 74 20.07 -5.41 -15.94
CA GLN A 74 19.12 -6.21 -16.71
C GLN A 74 18.18 -6.96 -15.78
N MET A 75 16.95 -7.18 -16.22
CA MET A 75 15.94 -7.89 -15.45
C MET A 75 15.14 -8.83 -16.33
N CYS A 76 15.04 -10.10 -15.93
CA CYS A 76 14.07 -11.01 -16.51
C CYS A 76 12.71 -10.75 -15.87
N VAL A 77 11.72 -10.37 -16.69
CA VAL A 77 10.40 -9.95 -16.26
C VAL A 77 9.36 -10.95 -16.78
N ASP A 78 8.38 -11.30 -15.94
CA ASP A 78 7.14 -11.93 -16.39
C ASP A 78 5.91 -11.19 -15.80
N PRO A 79 4.69 -11.34 -16.34
CA PRO A 79 3.53 -10.57 -15.88
C PRO A 79 3.04 -10.94 -14.47
N LYS A 80 3.53 -12.04 -13.90
CA LYS A 80 3.15 -12.52 -12.55
C LYS A 80 4.03 -11.90 -11.47
N THR A 81 5.31 -11.73 -11.79
CA THR A 81 6.37 -11.15 -10.95
C THR A 81 6.60 -9.68 -11.26
N ASP A 82 6.15 -9.21 -12.43
CA ASP A 82 6.24 -7.81 -12.83
C ASP A 82 5.33 -6.99 -11.94
N ASN A 83 5.99 -6.27 -11.06
CA ASN A 83 5.39 -5.21 -10.31
C ASN A 83 6.31 -4.01 -10.43
N ALA A 84 6.54 -3.55 -11.66
CA ALA A 84 7.47 -2.47 -11.98
C ALA A 84 7.25 -1.24 -11.08
N VAL A 85 5.98 -0.92 -10.81
CA VAL A 85 5.62 0.15 -9.89
C VAL A 85 5.86 -0.22 -8.43
N ARG A 86 5.56 -1.45 -7.99
CA ARG A 86 6.02 -1.89 -6.66
C ARG A 86 7.54 -1.87 -6.57
N GLN A 87 8.31 -2.21 -7.59
CA GLN A 87 9.77 -2.12 -7.58
C GLN A 87 10.24 -0.66 -7.48
N LEU A 88 9.56 0.28 -8.13
CA LEU A 88 9.78 1.73 -7.94
C LEU A 88 9.43 2.18 -6.52
N VAL A 89 8.30 1.71 -5.97
CA VAL A 89 7.88 1.95 -4.58
C VAL A 89 8.82 1.25 -3.59
N GLU A 90 9.39 0.11 -3.97
CA GLU A 90 10.30 -0.66 -3.15
C GLU A 90 11.73 -0.11 -3.19
N ALA A 91 12.14 0.50 -4.29
CA ALA A 91 13.31 1.36 -4.32
C ALA A 91 13.15 2.55 -3.34
N ARG A 92 11.90 2.91 -3.05
CA ARG A 92 11.49 3.85 -2.00
C ARG A 92 11.01 3.13 -0.73
N ARG A 93 11.41 1.87 -0.44
CA ARG A 93 10.97 1.08 0.75
C ARG A 93 11.21 1.79 2.08
N HIS A 94 12.16 2.72 2.13
CA HIS A 94 12.40 3.53 3.31
C HIS A 94 11.42 4.72 3.40
N GLU A 95 10.81 5.13 2.30
CA GLU A 95 9.86 6.24 2.24
C GLU A 95 8.43 5.78 2.55
N SER A 96 7.69 6.60 3.29
CA SER A 96 6.26 6.41 3.57
C SER A 96 5.45 7.42 2.75
N CYS A 97 4.75 6.94 1.72
CA CYS A 97 3.98 7.82 0.84
C CYS A 97 2.55 7.98 1.35
N LYS A 98 2.18 9.21 1.72
CA LYS A 98 0.82 9.54 2.19
C LYS A 98 -0.17 9.67 1.04
N LYS A 99 0.31 10.11 -0.13
CA LYS A 99 -0.50 10.31 -1.33
C LYS A 99 0.30 9.84 -2.54
N VAL A 100 -0.32 8.98 -3.35
CA VAL A 100 0.18 8.61 -4.67
C VAL A 100 -1.01 8.71 -5.62
N THR A 101 -0.89 9.58 -6.62
CA THR A 101 -1.92 9.77 -7.64
C THR A 101 -1.35 9.33 -8.97
N LEU A 102 -2.03 8.41 -9.65
CA LEU A 102 -1.75 8.04 -11.03
C LEU A 102 -2.83 8.65 -11.92
N ARG A 103 -2.43 9.37 -12.95
CA ARG A 103 -3.34 9.95 -13.95
C ARG A 103 -2.83 9.65 -15.34
N ARG A 104 -3.75 9.47 -16.28
CA ARG A 104 -3.41 9.36 -17.70
C ARG A 104 -3.71 10.69 -18.39
N GLU A 105 -2.75 11.17 -19.15
CA GLU A 105 -2.88 12.39 -19.95
C GLU A 105 -2.36 12.12 -21.36
N GLY A 106 -3.29 11.90 -22.29
CA GLY A 106 -2.96 11.47 -23.65
C GLY A 106 -2.16 10.16 -23.67
N ASP A 107 -0.97 10.21 -24.25
CA ASP A 107 -0.02 9.11 -24.36
C ASP A 107 0.86 8.94 -23.10
N LYS A 108 0.71 9.81 -22.09
CA LYS A 108 1.54 9.85 -20.88
C LYS A 108 0.79 9.35 -19.65
N GLN A 109 1.56 8.92 -18.66
CA GLN A 109 1.06 8.72 -17.30
C GLN A 109 1.77 9.67 -16.35
N LEU A 110 1.00 10.38 -15.55
CA LEU A 110 1.50 11.28 -14.53
C LEU A 110 1.40 10.60 -13.17
N VAL A 111 2.49 10.67 -12.42
CA VAL A 111 2.59 10.14 -11.06
C VAL A 111 2.94 11.30 -10.13
N ASP A 112 2.03 11.63 -9.23
CA ASP A 112 2.28 12.61 -8.17
C ASP A 112 2.36 11.87 -6.83
N ALA A 113 3.44 12.08 -6.09
CA ALA A 113 3.66 11.42 -4.80
C ALA A 113 4.16 12.38 -3.74
N GLU A 114 3.64 12.26 -2.51
CA GLU A 114 4.15 12.94 -1.32
C GLU A 114 4.61 11.88 -0.31
N CYS A 115 5.92 11.77 -0.12
CA CYS A 115 6.54 10.71 0.66
C CYS A 115 7.46 11.27 1.74
N THR A 116 7.33 10.77 2.97
CA THR A 116 8.28 11.03 4.06
C THR A 116 9.45 10.07 3.93
N LEU A 117 10.67 10.59 3.85
CA LEU A 117 11.89 9.81 3.62
C LEU A 117 12.32 9.08 4.89
N GLY A 118 12.59 7.78 4.76
CA GLY A 118 12.90 6.92 5.91
C GLY A 118 14.13 7.34 6.68
N GLY A 119 14.02 7.31 8.01
CA GLY A 119 15.08 7.75 8.90
C GLY A 119 15.19 9.28 9.03
N SER A 120 14.25 10.04 8.47
CA SER A 120 14.18 11.51 8.60
C SER A 120 12.74 12.00 8.73
N GLN A 121 12.56 13.27 9.12
CA GLN A 121 11.26 13.97 9.03
C GLN A 121 11.09 14.67 7.67
N ALA A 122 12.07 14.53 6.77
CA ALA A 122 12.05 15.13 5.45
C ALA A 122 10.93 14.51 4.60
N THR A 123 10.19 15.35 3.92
CA THR A 123 9.12 15.01 2.98
C THR A 123 9.53 15.45 1.58
N ALA A 124 9.38 14.53 0.63
CA ALA A 124 9.58 14.73 -0.78
C ALA A 124 8.22 14.84 -1.49
N LYS A 125 8.01 15.92 -2.24
CA LYS A 125 6.93 16.02 -3.23
C LYS A 125 7.52 15.73 -4.59
N THR A 126 7.03 14.69 -5.25
CA THR A 126 7.55 14.19 -6.52
C THR A 126 6.48 14.27 -7.59
N HIS A 127 6.85 14.84 -8.73
CA HIS A 127 6.09 14.75 -9.97
C HIS A 127 6.86 13.86 -10.94
N GLY A 128 6.17 12.90 -11.55
CA GLY A 128 6.73 11.91 -12.47
C GLY A 128 5.91 11.84 -13.76
N VAL A 129 6.59 11.72 -14.88
CA VAL A 129 6.02 11.56 -16.21
C VAL A 129 6.54 10.26 -16.81
N ILE A 130 5.62 9.36 -17.14
CA ILE A 130 5.88 8.09 -17.81
C ILE A 130 5.47 8.23 -19.28
N THR A 131 6.38 7.90 -20.18
CA THR A 131 6.15 7.91 -21.63
C THR A 131 6.62 6.59 -22.26
N GLY A 132 6.15 6.31 -23.48
CA GLY A 132 6.51 5.12 -24.24
C GLY A 132 5.57 3.93 -24.00
N SER A 133 6.04 2.74 -24.32
CA SER A 133 5.29 1.48 -24.23
C SER A 133 5.98 0.48 -23.33
N PHE A 134 5.18 -0.17 -22.48
CA PHE A 134 5.61 -1.26 -21.63
C PHE A 134 5.81 -2.57 -22.43
N ASP A 135 5.58 -2.57 -23.75
CA ASP A 135 5.86 -3.71 -24.63
C ASP A 135 7.22 -3.64 -25.34
N SER A 136 7.86 -2.46 -25.35
CA SER A 136 9.08 -2.23 -26.11
C SER A 136 10.09 -1.35 -25.39
N ALA A 137 9.73 -0.10 -25.08
CA ALA A 137 10.58 0.83 -24.37
C ALA A 137 9.76 1.92 -23.67
N TYR A 138 10.14 2.25 -22.44
CA TYR A 138 9.52 3.30 -21.65
C TYR A 138 10.58 4.22 -21.03
N LYS A 139 10.16 5.45 -20.74
CA LYS A 139 10.96 6.43 -20.01
C LYS A 139 10.13 7.04 -18.89
N ILE A 140 10.73 7.13 -17.70
CA ILE A 140 10.17 7.77 -16.52
C ILE A 140 11.08 8.93 -16.15
N GLU A 141 10.53 10.13 -16.15
CA GLU A 141 11.22 11.34 -15.72
C GLU A 141 10.54 11.84 -14.46
N SER A 142 11.31 12.14 -13.42
CA SER A 142 10.75 12.63 -12.17
C SER A 142 11.58 13.75 -11.57
N THR A 143 10.89 14.69 -10.97
CA THR A 143 11.44 15.82 -10.21
C THR A 143 10.85 15.83 -8.82
N SER A 144 11.68 16.03 -7.81
CA SER A 144 11.30 16.04 -6.41
C SER A 144 11.76 17.32 -5.73
N THR A 145 10.89 17.93 -4.94
CA THR A 145 11.25 19.00 -3.99
C THR A 145 11.23 18.46 -2.58
N PHE A 146 12.21 18.84 -1.76
CA PHE A 146 12.34 18.43 -0.37
C PHE A 146 12.09 19.60 0.57
N ASN A 147 11.31 19.39 1.63
CA ASN A 147 11.11 20.40 2.68
C ASN A 147 12.40 20.65 3.50
N GLU A 148 13.27 19.65 3.58
CA GLU A 148 14.59 19.71 4.21
C GLU A 148 15.65 19.23 3.20
N PRO A 149 16.85 19.82 3.16
CA PRO A 149 17.87 19.43 2.20
C PRO A 149 18.27 17.96 2.34
N VAL A 150 18.18 17.20 1.25
CA VAL A 150 18.61 15.80 1.16
C VAL A 150 19.92 15.76 0.37
N HIS A 151 20.99 15.25 0.98
CA HIS A 151 22.35 15.32 0.41
C HIS A 151 22.77 16.75 0.02
N GLY A 152 22.37 17.73 0.85
CA GLY A 152 22.69 19.15 0.64
C GLY A 152 21.92 19.84 -0.49
N LYS A 153 20.87 19.21 -1.03
CA LYS A 153 20.03 19.78 -2.09
C LYS A 153 18.56 19.84 -1.67
N SER A 154 17.89 20.94 -2.01
CA SER A 154 16.44 21.11 -1.84
C SER A 154 15.61 20.43 -2.92
N GLU A 155 16.27 20.01 -4.02
CA GLU A 155 15.62 19.39 -5.17
C GLU A 155 16.41 18.18 -5.68
N GLY A 156 15.70 17.26 -6.32
CA GLY A 156 16.25 16.09 -6.95
C GLY A 156 15.53 15.75 -8.25
N SER A 157 16.21 15.00 -9.11
CA SER A 157 15.65 14.47 -10.35
C SER A 157 16.09 13.03 -10.55
N THR A 158 15.28 12.26 -11.26
CA THR A 158 15.59 10.89 -11.64
C THR A 158 15.01 10.58 -13.01
N VAL A 159 15.83 9.97 -13.86
CA VAL A 159 15.44 9.45 -15.17
C VAL A 159 15.64 7.94 -15.17
N ILE A 160 14.61 7.20 -15.56
CA ILE A 160 14.64 5.75 -15.68
C ILE A 160 14.21 5.38 -17.09
N GLU A 161 15.02 4.61 -17.79
CA GLU A 161 14.72 4.11 -19.12
C GLU A 161 14.69 2.59 -19.07
N GLY A 162 13.64 1.99 -19.61
CA GLY A 162 13.53 0.55 -19.78
C GLY A 162 13.42 0.20 -21.25
N ARG A 163 14.18 -0.80 -21.71
CA ARG A 163 14.11 -1.33 -23.07
C ARG A 163 14.03 -2.85 -23.05
N TRP A 164 13.03 -3.41 -23.73
CA TRP A 164 12.93 -4.85 -23.96
C TRP A 164 14.02 -5.28 -24.93
N THR A 165 14.82 -6.26 -24.52
CA THR A 165 16.00 -6.72 -25.27
C THR A 165 15.79 -8.10 -25.90
N GLY A 166 14.76 -8.82 -25.49
CA GLY A 166 14.48 -10.16 -26.00
C GLY A 166 13.71 -11.01 -24.99
N PRO A 167 13.50 -12.29 -25.30
CA PRO A 167 13.12 -13.26 -24.28
C PRO A 167 14.22 -13.37 -23.21
N CYS A 168 13.85 -13.80 -22.00
CA CYS A 168 14.85 -14.19 -21.01
C CYS A 168 15.68 -15.37 -21.54
N GLN A 169 16.96 -15.42 -21.19
CA GLN A 169 17.84 -16.54 -21.53
C GLN A 169 17.43 -17.81 -20.76
N SER A 170 17.82 -18.98 -21.25
CA SER A 170 17.38 -20.28 -20.70
C SER A 170 17.78 -20.52 -19.23
N ASP A 171 18.82 -19.84 -18.76
CA ASP A 171 19.34 -19.89 -17.39
C ASP A 171 18.77 -18.76 -16.48
N GLN A 172 17.92 -17.90 -17.03
CA GLN A 172 17.30 -16.77 -16.34
C GLN A 172 15.89 -17.14 -15.86
N LYS A 173 15.62 -16.88 -14.58
CA LYS A 173 14.30 -17.03 -13.98
C LYS A 173 13.59 -15.67 -13.92
N PRO A 174 12.25 -15.63 -14.02
CA PRO A 174 11.50 -14.41 -13.74
C PRO A 174 11.87 -13.81 -12.38
N GLY A 175 12.13 -12.51 -12.37
CA GLY A 175 12.60 -11.78 -11.21
C GLY A 175 14.12 -11.74 -11.05
N ASP A 176 14.90 -12.45 -11.87
CA ASP A 176 16.36 -12.33 -11.88
C ASP A 176 16.77 -10.92 -12.31
N VAL A 177 17.63 -10.29 -11.51
CA VAL A 177 18.27 -9.00 -11.76
C VAL A 177 19.77 -9.19 -11.87
N PHE A 178 20.35 -8.58 -12.90
CA PHE A 178 21.77 -8.58 -13.20
C PHE A 178 22.30 -7.15 -13.14
N LEU A 179 23.24 -6.90 -12.23
CA LEU A 179 23.89 -5.60 -12.09
C LEU A 179 25.12 -5.52 -13.00
N ALA A 180 25.54 -4.29 -13.33
CA ALA A 180 26.73 -4.05 -14.14
C ALA A 180 28.04 -4.62 -13.53
N ASN A 181 28.07 -4.86 -12.21
CA ASN A 181 29.19 -5.48 -11.51
C ASN A 181 29.19 -7.02 -11.58
N GLY A 182 28.30 -7.64 -12.37
CA GLY A 182 28.16 -9.09 -12.50
C GLY A 182 27.36 -9.77 -11.37
N THR A 183 26.88 -9.01 -10.38
CA THR A 183 26.06 -9.57 -9.30
C THR A 183 24.67 -9.93 -9.81
N LYS A 184 24.21 -11.14 -9.51
CA LYS A 184 22.88 -11.66 -9.80
C LYS A 184 22.10 -11.84 -8.49
N PHE A 185 20.84 -11.45 -8.47
CA PHE A 185 19.89 -11.77 -7.40
C PHE A 185 18.47 -11.91 -7.95
N ASN A 186 17.59 -12.64 -7.26
CA ASN A 186 16.18 -12.73 -7.64
C ASN A 186 15.32 -11.90 -6.68
N VAL A 187 14.38 -11.10 -7.21
CA VAL A 187 13.51 -10.24 -6.38
C VAL A 187 12.48 -11.01 -5.55
N ASN A 188 12.22 -12.27 -5.90
CA ASN A 188 11.28 -13.13 -5.18
C ASN A 188 11.97 -13.96 -4.10
N GLU A 189 13.29 -14.03 -4.11
CA GLU A 189 14.04 -14.69 -3.05
C GLU A 189 14.06 -13.79 -1.82
N PRO A 190 13.86 -14.35 -0.61
CA PRO A 190 14.08 -13.60 0.62
C PRO A 190 15.48 -13.00 0.56
N LYS A 191 15.60 -11.69 0.69
CA LYS A 191 16.91 -11.08 0.95
C LYS A 191 17.41 -11.76 2.21
N ASP A 192 18.50 -12.53 2.12
CA ASP A 192 19.19 -13.06 3.28
C ASP A 192 19.48 -11.88 4.22
N THR A 193 18.59 -11.68 5.19
CA THR A 193 18.96 -11.01 6.41
C THR A 193 19.94 -11.97 7.04
N GLY A 194 21.24 -11.73 6.81
CA GLY A 194 22.30 -12.39 7.57
C GLY A 194 21.93 -12.45 9.06
N PRO A 195 22.43 -13.45 9.80
CA PRO A 195 21.89 -13.87 11.08
C PRO A 195 21.57 -12.67 11.94
N THR A 196 20.30 -12.54 12.31
CA THR A 196 19.86 -11.56 13.31
C THR A 196 20.77 -11.77 14.51
N PRO A 197 21.58 -10.78 14.94
CA PRO A 197 22.38 -10.95 16.14
C PRO A 197 21.43 -11.35 17.26
N PRO A 198 21.77 -12.38 18.06
CA PRO A 198 20.86 -12.88 19.08
C PRO A 198 20.40 -11.70 19.91
N ARG A 199 19.07 -11.53 19.97
CA ARG A 199 18.41 -10.53 20.80
C ARG A 199 18.93 -10.75 22.21
N GLY A 200 19.92 -9.95 22.60
CA GLY A 200 20.56 -10.04 23.91
C GLY A 200 19.47 -10.03 24.95
N GLY A 201 19.36 -11.13 25.70
CA GLY A 201 18.40 -11.25 26.78
C GLY A 201 18.64 -10.09 27.74
N SER A 202 17.70 -9.15 27.78
CA SER A 202 17.57 -8.25 28.90
C SER A 202 17.03 -9.10 30.05
N SER A 203 17.93 -9.75 30.77
CA SER A 203 17.66 -10.23 32.12
C SER A 203 17.48 -8.98 32.98
N ALA A 204 16.25 -8.76 33.42
CA ALA A 204 15.95 -7.83 34.49
C ALA A 204 16.85 -8.13 35.70
N PRO A 205 17.37 -7.13 36.43
CA PRO A 205 18.17 -7.37 37.60
C PRO A 205 17.28 -7.93 38.72
N GLU A 206 17.44 -9.22 38.98
CA GLU A 206 16.85 -9.93 40.12
C GLU A 206 17.41 -9.34 41.43
N HIS A 207 16.52 -8.75 42.23
CA HIS A 207 16.81 -8.22 43.55
C HIS A 207 17.17 -9.38 44.50
N LYS A 208 18.46 -9.62 44.76
CA LYS A 208 18.88 -10.55 45.81
C LYS A 208 18.61 -9.96 47.20
N PRO A 209 17.87 -10.65 48.09
CA PRO A 209 17.74 -10.24 49.48
C PRO A 209 19.07 -10.45 50.22
N LYS A 210 19.55 -9.41 50.91
CA LYS A 210 20.75 -9.46 51.76
C LYS A 210 20.50 -10.42 52.94
N MET A 211 21.23 -11.54 52.96
CA MET A 211 21.37 -12.36 54.17
C MET A 211 22.26 -11.65 55.19
N ARG A 212 21.79 -11.64 56.43
CA ARG A 212 22.42 -11.06 57.63
C ARG A 212 23.49 -12.03 58.11
N VAL A 213 24.74 -11.58 58.24
CA VAL A 213 25.84 -12.36 58.84
C VAL A 213 25.75 -12.25 60.37
N PRO A 214 25.87 -13.35 61.15
CA PRO A 214 25.92 -13.28 62.60
C PRO A 214 27.32 -12.90 63.10
N THR A 215 27.32 -12.08 64.16
CA THR A 215 28.45 -11.63 64.94
C THR A 215 29.21 -12.80 65.60
N GLN A 216 30.54 -12.77 65.53
CA GLN A 216 31.44 -13.21 66.60
C GLN A 216 32.52 -12.15 66.77
#